data_AF-A0A9D5R886-F1
#
_entry.id   AF-A0A9D5R886-F1
#
_cell.length_a   1.000
_cell.length_b   1.000
_cell.length_c   1.000
_cell.angle_alpha   90.00
_cell.angle_beta   90.00
_cell.angle_gamma   90.00
#
_symmetry.space_group_name_H-M   'P 1'
#
loop_
_entity.id
_entity.type
_entity.pdbx_description
1 polymer ?
#
loop_
_entity_poly.entity_id
_entity_poly.type
_entity_poly.pdbx_seq_one_letter_code
_entity_poly.pdbx_strand_id
1 'polypeptide(L)'
;MENLDKNKEIAYKKAENRVQSIKTFYLMILGFILVGGVLVYSNYEANLMDLGQSHTLWMVICWAMFLVIYGIYLFVPFFQNWESRKTDELAKKYKQNN
;
A
#
# COMPACT_ATOMS: atom_id res chain seq x y z
N MET A 1 -29.55 15.57 14.66
CA MET A 1 -29.56 14.32 13.86
C MET A 1 -28.56 14.43 12.71
N GLU A 2 -28.54 15.54 11.96
CA GLU A 2 -27.60 15.80 10.84
C GLU A 2 -26.11 15.56 11.12
N ASN A 3 -25.60 15.93 12.31
CA ASN A 3 -24.19 15.72 12.67
C ASN A 3 -23.82 14.24 12.88
N LEU A 4 -24.80 13.41 13.27
CA LEU A 4 -24.59 11.98 13.47
C LEU A 4 -24.46 11.26 12.12
N ASP A 5 -25.27 11.69 11.15
CA ASP A 5 -25.29 11.11 9.80
C ASP A 5 -24.02 11.47 9.03
N LYS A 6 -23.54 12.72 9.13
CA LYS A 6 -22.23 13.13 8.57
C LYS A 6 -21.06 12.32 9.14
N ASN A 7 -21.05 12.06 10.45
CA ASN A 7 -19.99 11.25 11.06
C ASN A 7 -20.02 9.79 10.59
N LYS A 8 -21.20 9.21 10.39
CA LYS A 8 -21.35 7.85 9.84
C LYS A 8 -20.87 7.77 8.39
N GLU A 9 -21.17 8.78 7.57
CA GLU A 9 -20.72 8.85 6.17
C GLU A 9 -19.19 8.92 6.07
N ILE A 10 -18.54 9.75 6.90
CA ILE A 10 -17.08 9.87 6.96
C ILE A 10 -16.45 8.53 7.37
N ALA A 11 -16.98 7.88 8.41
CA ALA A 11 -16.50 6.58 8.86
C ALA A 11 -16.65 5.49 7.77
N TYR A 12 -17.78 5.50 7.07
CA TYR A 12 -18.04 4.57 5.97
C TYR A 12 -17.04 4.77 4.82
N LYS A 13 -16.85 6.02 4.38
CA LYS A 13 -15.90 6.35 3.30
C LYS A 13 -14.46 6.01 3.68
N LYS A 14 -14.08 6.17 4.94
CA LYS A 14 -12.76 5.74 5.45
C LYS A 14 -12.60 4.21 5.38
N ALA A 15 -13.64 3.46 5.74
CA ALA A 15 -13.63 2.01 5.63
C ALA A 15 -13.57 1.55 4.16
N GLU A 16 -14.34 2.18 3.27
CA GLU A 16 -14.35 1.91 1.84
C GLU A 16 -12.96 2.13 1.21
N ASN A 17 -12.35 3.29 1.46
CA ASN A 17 -11.00 3.60 0.99
C ASN A 17 -9.99 2.56 1.46
N ARG A 18 -10.09 2.12 2.73
CA ARG A 18 -9.20 1.09 3.26
C ARG A 18 -9.36 -0.25 2.55
N VAL A 19 -10.60 -0.68 2.31
CA VAL A 19 -10.87 -1.92 1.58
C VAL A 19 -10.32 -1.82 0.15
N GLN A 20 -10.48 -0.66 -0.50
CA GLN A 20 -9.93 -0.42 -1.84
C GLN A 20 -8.40 -0.51 -1.84
N SER A 21 -7.71 0.12 -0.88
CA SER A 21 -6.25 0.04 -0.75
C SER A 21 -5.77 -1.40 -0.53
N ILE A 22 -6.48 -2.19 0.28
CA ILE A 22 -6.19 -3.62 0.49
C ILE A 22 -6.36 -4.42 -0.80
N LYS A 23 -7.43 -4.19 -1.56
CA LYS A 23 -7.63 -4.84 -2.86
C LYS A 23 -6.49 -4.51 -3.83
N THR A 24 -6.08 -3.24 -3.91
CA THR A 24 -4.96 -2.81 -4.75
C THR A 24 -3.66 -3.48 -4.33
N PHE A 25 -3.40 -3.59 -3.03
CA PHE A 25 -2.20 -4.29 -2.54
C PHE A 25 -2.15 -5.75 -2.98
N TYR A 26 -3.27 -6.48 -2.89
CA TYR A 26 -3.34 -7.86 -3.36
C TYR A 26 -3.11 -7.98 -4.87
N LEU A 27 -3.60 -7.01 -5.66
CA LEU A 27 -3.31 -6.97 -7.09
C LEU A 27 -1.81 -6.77 -7.36
N MET A 28 -1.13 -5.93 -6.58
CA MET A 28 0.33 -5.74 -6.70
C MET A 28 1.10 -7.01 -6.33
N ILE A 29 0.70 -7.72 -5.27
CA ILE A 29 1.29 -9.02 -4.90
C ILE A 29 1.07 -10.04 -6.02
N LEU A 30 -0.16 -10.14 -6.55
CA LEU A 30 -0.48 -11.06 -7.63
C LEU A 30 0.37 -10.75 -8.87
N GLY A 31 0.49 -9.48 -9.25
CA GLY A 31 1.36 -9.04 -10.33
C GLY A 31 2.83 -9.41 -10.09
N PHE A 32 3.34 -9.24 -8.87
CA PHE A 32 4.70 -9.62 -8.50
C PHE A 32 4.94 -11.13 -8.63
N ILE A 33 3.98 -11.96 -8.17
CA ILE A 33 4.07 -13.42 -8.31
C ILE A 33 4.01 -13.84 -9.79
N LEU A 34 3.12 -13.25 -10.58
CA LEU A 34 3.00 -13.54 -12.02
C LEU A 34 4.28 -13.17 -12.78
N VAL A 35 4.78 -11.95 -12.58
CA VAL A 35 6.02 -11.49 -13.22
C VAL A 35 7.20 -12.32 -12.73
N GLY A 36 7.32 -12.56 -11.42
CA GLY A 36 8.36 -13.41 -10.86
C GLY A 36 8.33 -14.84 -11.40
N GLY A 37 7.13 -15.42 -11.57
CA GLY A 37 6.95 -16.73 -12.18
C GLY A 37 7.37 -16.77 -13.64
N VAL A 38 7.01 -15.75 -14.44
CA VAL A 38 7.46 -15.63 -15.84
C VAL A 38 8.98 -15.50 -15.92
N LEU A 39 9.60 -14.73 -15.01
CA LEU A 39 11.06 -14.58 -14.93
C LEU A 39 11.76 -15.92 -14.65
N VAL A 40 11.29 -16.67 -13.66
CA VAL A 40 11.84 -17.99 -13.31
C VAL A 40 11.65 -18.99 -14.44
N TYR A 41 10.46 -19.05 -15.04
CA TYR A 41 10.16 -19.94 -16.16
C TYR A 41 11.03 -19.64 -17.39
N SER A 42 11.18 -18.35 -17.74
CA SER A 42 11.97 -17.91 -18.88
C SER A 42 13.48 -18.15 -18.69
N ASN A 43 13.96 -18.07 -17.45
CA ASN A 43 15.34 -18.41 -17.11
C ASN A 43 15.61 -19.93 -17.29
N TYR A 44 14.68 -20.77 -16.83
CA TYR A 44 14.81 -22.24 -16.91
C TYR A 44 14.80 -22.79 -18.34
N GLU A 45 13.87 -22.33 -19.20
CA GLU A 45 13.69 -22.89 -20.55
C GLU A 45 14.66 -22.32 -21.59
N ALA A 46 15.03 -21.03 -21.47
CA ALA A 46 15.62 -20.32 -22.59
C ALA A 46 16.88 -19.51 -22.24
N ASN A 47 17.31 -19.45 -20.96
CA ASN A 47 18.39 -18.59 -20.48
C ASN A 47 18.28 -17.12 -20.97
N LEU A 48 17.08 -16.67 -21.34
CA LEU A 48 16.86 -15.37 -21.99
C LEU A 48 17.01 -14.19 -21.02
N MET A 49 16.72 -14.44 -19.75
CA MET A 49 16.96 -13.50 -18.67
C MET A 49 17.90 -14.17 -17.68
N ASP A 50 19.16 -13.77 -17.73
CA ASP A 50 20.16 -14.20 -16.75
C ASP A 50 19.78 -13.58 -15.39
N LEU A 51 19.13 -14.37 -14.54
CA LEU A 51 18.83 -14.00 -13.15
C LEU A 51 20.11 -13.75 -12.34
N GLY A 52 21.29 -14.14 -12.86
CA GLY A 52 22.60 -13.79 -12.28
C GLY A 52 23.04 -12.36 -12.57
N GLN A 53 22.41 -11.64 -13.52
CA GLN A 53 22.72 -10.24 -13.76
C GLN A 53 22.19 -9.37 -12.61
N SER A 54 23.11 -8.57 -12.06
CA SER A 54 22.88 -7.66 -10.92
C SER A 54 21.62 -6.79 -11.08
N HIS A 55 21.27 -6.38 -12.30
CA HIS A 55 20.15 -5.46 -12.54
C HIS A 55 18.77 -6.12 -12.37
N THR A 56 18.58 -7.35 -12.84
CA THR A 56 17.30 -8.06 -12.73
C THR A 56 17.00 -8.41 -11.28
N LEU A 57 18.01 -8.86 -10.53
CA LEU A 57 17.90 -9.11 -9.09
C LEU A 57 17.57 -7.83 -8.33
N TRP A 58 18.26 -6.73 -8.63
CA TRP A 58 18.01 -5.46 -7.98
C TRP A 58 16.57 -4.97 -8.21
N MET A 59 16.05 -5.11 -9.42
CA MET A 59 14.67 -4.75 -9.74
C MET A 59 13.65 -5.55 -8.91
N VAL A 60 13.83 -6.88 -8.83
CA VAL A 60 12.96 -7.76 -8.04
C VAL A 60 13.06 -7.44 -6.55
N ILE A 61 14.27 -7.19 -6.04
CA ILE A 61 14.51 -6.83 -4.63
C ILE A 61 13.84 -5.50 -4.30
N CYS A 62 13.99 -4.46 -5.14
CA CYS A 62 13.34 -3.18 -4.94
C CYS A 62 11.81 -3.30 -4.95
N TRP A 63 11.26 -4.11 -5.86
CA TRP A 63 9.81 -4.38 -5.89
C TRP A 63 9.33 -5.12 -4.66
N ALA A 64 10.06 -6.15 -4.22
CA ALA A 64 9.75 -6.89 -3.00
C ALA A 64 9.80 -5.96 -1.77
N MET A 65 10.81 -5.09 -1.67
CA MET A 65 10.94 -4.11 -0.61
C MET A 65 9.79 -3.10 -0.61
N PHE A 66 9.37 -2.62 -1.79
CA PHE A 66 8.22 -1.74 -1.93
C PHE A 66 6.94 -2.39 -1.42
N LEU A 67 6.68 -3.65 -1.79
CA LEU A 67 5.53 -4.41 -1.30
C LEU A 67 5.54 -4.58 0.22
N VAL A 68 6.70 -4.88 0.80
CA VAL A 68 6.85 -5.02 2.25
C VAL A 68 6.53 -3.70 2.96
N ILE A 69 7.13 -2.59 2.50
CA ILE A 69 6.90 -1.27 3.10
C ILE A 69 5.41 -0.88 2.98
N TYR A 70 4.82 -1.07 1.81
CA TYR A 70 3.42 -0.72 1.58
C TYR A 70 2.46 -1.61 2.38
N GLY A 71 2.78 -2.90 2.52
CA GLY A 71 2.05 -3.83 3.38
C GLY A 71 2.11 -3.41 4.86
N ILE A 72 3.30 -3.08 5.36
CA ILE A 72 3.47 -2.56 6.74
C ILE A 72 2.62 -1.31 6.92
N TYR A 73 2.69 -0.35 5.98
CA TYR A 73 1.89 0.87 6.06
C TYR A 73 0.37 0.59 6.12
N LEU A 74 -0.11 -0.39 5.35
CA LEU A 74 -1.54 -0.68 5.22
C LEU A 74 -2.12 -1.47 6.40
N PHE A 75 -1.36 -2.42 6.94
CA PHE A 75 -1.80 -3.33 7.99
C PHE A 75 -1.44 -2.86 9.40
N VAL A 76 -0.43 -2.01 9.56
CA VAL A 76 -0.04 -1.54 10.90
C VAL A 76 -0.99 -0.44 11.38
N PRO A 77 -1.76 -0.66 12.48
CA PRO A 77 -2.74 0.31 12.98
C PRO A 77 -2.10 1.59 13.52
N PHE A 78 -0.79 1.57 13.83
CA PHE A 78 -0.04 2.74 14.26
C PHE A 78 -0.15 3.92 13.28
N PHE A 79 -0.08 3.65 11.98
CA PHE A 79 -0.19 4.71 10.96
C PHE A 79 -1.57 5.37 10.95
N GLN A 80 -2.62 4.60 11.24
CA GLN A 80 -3.99 5.14 11.29
C GLN A 80 -4.24 6.00 12.53
N ASN A 81 -3.67 5.58 13.67
CA ASN A 81 -3.71 6.37 14.90
C ASN A 81 -2.92 7.66 14.74
N TRP A 82 -1.77 7.59 14.06
CA TRP A 82 -0.98 8.76 13.71
C TRP A 82 -1.74 9.71 12.79
N GLU A 83 -2.38 9.20 11.73
CA GLU A 83 -3.16 9.98 10.78
C GLU A 83 -4.31 10.73 11.47
N SER A 84 -5.11 10.01 12.27
CA SER A 84 -6.22 10.61 13.02
C SER A 84 -5.74 11.72 13.96
N ARG A 85 -4.65 11.48 14.70
CA ARG A 85 -4.07 12.47 15.60
C ARG A 85 -3.58 13.70 14.84
N LYS A 86 -2.95 13.51 13.68
CA LYS A 86 -2.41 14.62 12.88
C LYS A 86 -3.51 15.47 12.27
N THR A 87 -4.59 14.88 11.79
CA THR A 87 -5.77 15.61 11.31
C THR A 87 -6.37 16.48 12.42
N ASP A 88 -6.49 15.95 13.64
CA ASP A 88 -6.99 16.71 14.79
C ASP A 88 -6.05 17.85 15.19
N GLU A 89 -4.74 17.61 15.21
CA GLU A 89 -3.74 18.66 15.46
C GLU A 89 -3.85 19.80 14.44
N LEU A 90 -3.97 19.46 13.15
CA LEU A 90 -4.10 20.46 12.08
C LEU A 90 -5.42 21.23 12.21
N ALA A 91 -6.54 20.55 12.44
CA ALA A 91 -7.84 21.20 12.63
C ALA A 91 -7.82 22.19 13.81
N LYS A 92 -7.18 21.83 14.93
CA LYS A 92 -6.98 22.73 16.08
C LYS A 92 -6.11 23.93 15.73
N LYS A 93 -4.99 23.72 15.01
CA LYS A 93 -4.13 24.82 14.54
C LYS A 93 -4.87 25.81 13.64
N TYR A 94 -5.67 25.32 12.69
CA TYR A 94 -6.49 26.18 11.83
C TYR A 94 -7.52 27.00 12.61
N LYS A 95 -8.12 26.42 13.67
CA LYS A 95 -9.08 27.12 14.54
C LYS A 95 -8.45 28.15 15.48
N GLN A 96 -7.17 28.02 15.82
CA GLN A 96 -6.46 28.98 16.67
C GLN A 96 -5.85 30.15 15.88
N ASN A 97 -5.66 29.98 14.57
CA ASN A 97 -5.02 30.97 13.70
C ASN A 97 -6.02 31.84 12.93
N ASN A 98 -7.33 31.63 13.17
CA ASN A 98 -8.49 32.40 12.69
C ASN A 98 -9.31 32.84 13.90
#